data_AF-X1UK26-F1
#
_entry.id   AF-X1UK26-F1
#
_cell.length_a   1.000
_cell.length_b   1.000
_cell.length_c   1.000
_cell.angle_alpha   90.00
_cell.angle_beta   90.00
_cell.angle_gamma   90.00
#
_symmetry.space_group_name_H-M   'P 1'
#
loop_
_entity.id
_entity.type
_entity.pdbx_description
1 polymer ?
#
loop_
_entity_poly.entity_id
_entity_poly.type
_entity_poly.pdbx_seq_one_letter_code
_entity_poly.pdbx_strand_id
1 'polypeptide(L)'
;WADYIFISAMIVQKESVRRVINKVKKLGKPIVAGGPLFTTGWEEFTNVDHLVLGEVEETFPAIVEDLKNGTLKKMYTNDRFPDIKEV
;
A
#
# COMPACT_ATOMS: atom_id res chain seq x y z
N TRP A 1 12.58 16.44 -1.40
CA TRP A 1 12.31 15.35 -2.37
C TRP A 1 11.83 14.15 -1.58
N ALA A 2 10.99 13.27 -2.12
CA ALA A 2 10.46 12.12 -1.39
C ALA A 2 11.16 10.82 -1.79
N ASP A 3 11.36 9.92 -0.83
CA ASP A 3 11.99 8.61 -1.05
C ASP A 3 10.97 7.53 -1.44
N TYR A 4 9.72 7.68 -1.01
CA TYR A 4 8.62 6.75 -1.25
C TYR A 4 7.34 7.49 -1.66
N ILE A 5 6.44 6.79 -2.34
CA ILE A 5 5.13 7.31 -2.74
C ILE A 5 4.06 6.39 -2.17
N PHE A 6 3.28 6.90 -1.22
CA PHE A 6 2.18 6.17 -0.61
C PHE A 6 0.85 6.48 -1.32
N ILE A 7 0.09 5.44 -1.67
CA ILE A 7 -1.22 5.56 -2.33
C ILE A 7 -2.24 4.77 -1.52
N SER A 8 -3.31 5.44 -1.09
CA SER A 8 -4.51 4.77 -0.57
C SER A 8 -5.69 5.00 -1.49
N ALA A 9 -6.52 3.98 -1.68
CA ALA A 9 -7.70 4.12 -2.53
C ALA A 9 -8.84 3.14 -2.27
N MET A 10 -10.04 3.56 -2.67
CA MET A 10 -11.26 2.75 -2.75
C MET A 10 -11.62 2.44 -4.20
N ILE A 11 -12.49 1.45 -4.42
CA ILE A 11 -12.85 0.94 -5.75
C ILE A 11 -13.32 2.04 -6.73
N VAL A 12 -14.05 3.05 -6.24
CA VAL A 12 -14.52 4.20 -7.04
C VAL A 12 -13.37 5.04 -7.63
N GLN A 13 -12.17 4.96 -7.06
CA GLN A 13 -10.99 5.70 -7.48
C GLN A 13 -10.09 4.89 -8.44
N LYS A 14 -10.45 3.66 -8.81
CA LYS A 14 -9.61 2.74 -9.59
C LYS A 14 -8.98 3.36 -10.84
N GLU A 15 -9.78 4.03 -11.66
CA GLU A 15 -9.27 4.67 -12.89
C GLU A 15 -8.37 5.87 -12.59
N SER A 16 -8.63 6.61 -11.52
CA SER A 16 -7.77 7.71 -11.08
C SER A 16 -6.42 7.19 -10.58
N VAL A 17 -6.44 6.15 -9.75
CA VAL A 17 -5.24 5.48 -9.21
C VAL A 17 -4.36 4.95 -10.33
N ARG A 18 -4.93 4.31 -11.35
CA ARG A 18 -4.16 3.84 -12.53
C ARG A 18 -3.40 4.99 -13.20
N ARG A 19 -4.04 6.15 -13.38
CA ARG A 19 -3.38 7.34 -13.93
C ARG A 19 -2.29 7.87 -13.01
N VAL A 20 -2.54 7.89 -11.69
CA VAL A 20 -1.55 8.32 -10.69
C VAL A 20 -0.32 7.40 -10.73
N ILE A 21 -0.50 6.08 -10.66
CA ILE A 21 0.58 5.09 -10.71
C ILE A 21 1.42 5.28 -11.99
N ASN A 22 0.77 5.39 -13.15
CA ASN A 22 1.47 5.59 -14.43
C ASN A 22 2.26 6.90 -14.48
N LYS A 23 1.78 7.97 -13.82
CA LYS A 23 2.48 9.25 -13.74
C LYS A 23 3.69 9.15 -12.82
N VAL A 24 3.51 8.60 -11.62
CA VAL A 24 4.55 8.60 -10.59
C VAL A 24 5.63 7.54 -10.84
N LYS A 25 5.33 6.47 -11.57
CA LYS A 25 6.34 5.49 -12.02
C LYS A 25 7.52 6.12 -12.74
N LYS A 26 7.28 7.18 -13.52
CA LYS A 26 8.33 7.90 -14.26
C LYS A 26 9.34 8.60 -13.35
N LEU A 27 9.04 8.72 -12.05
CA LEU A 27 9.92 9.32 -11.05
C LEU A 27 10.95 8.31 -10.51
N GLY A 28 10.84 7.01 -10.82
CA GLY A 28 11.76 5.98 -10.35
C GLY A 28 11.75 5.79 -8.84
N LYS A 29 10.64 6.17 -8.16
CA LYS A 29 10.46 6.03 -6.72
C LYS A 29 9.57 4.83 -6.40
N PRO A 30 9.89 4.05 -5.35
CA PRO A 30 9.07 2.92 -4.92
C PRO A 30 7.67 3.38 -4.49
N ILE A 31 6.66 2.63 -4.93
CA ILE A 31 5.26 2.85 -4.63
C ILE A 31 4.81 1.86 -3.55
N VAL A 32 4.25 2.38 -2.47
CA VAL A 32 3.57 1.61 -1.42
C VAL A 32 2.07 1.87 -1.55
N ALA A 33 1.27 0.84 -1.79
CA ALA A 33 -0.17 1.01 -1.97
C ALA A 33 -1.00 0.16 -1.00
N GLY A 34 -2.07 0.74 -0.47
CA GLY A 34 -2.97 0.06 0.47
C GLY A 34 -4.39 0.63 0.44
N GLY A 35 -5.25 0.12 1.30
CA GLY A 35 -6.67 0.45 1.34
C GLY A 35 -7.55 -0.50 0.52
N PRO A 36 -8.88 -0.29 0.52
CA PRO A 36 -9.85 -1.29 0.05
C PRO A 36 -9.64 -1.74 -1.40
N LEU A 37 -9.29 -0.82 -2.30
CA LEU A 37 -9.06 -1.15 -3.72
C LEU A 37 -7.94 -2.17 -3.89
N PHE A 38 -6.84 -1.99 -3.17
CA PHE A 38 -5.68 -2.87 -3.27
C PHE A 38 -5.92 -4.14 -2.47
N THR A 39 -6.55 -4.07 -1.30
CA THR A 39 -6.88 -5.24 -0.48
C THR A 39 -7.69 -6.27 -1.27
N THR A 40 -8.73 -5.85 -2.01
CA THR A 40 -9.62 -6.77 -2.74
C THR A 40 -9.24 -6.97 -4.21
N GLY A 41 -8.31 -6.19 -4.75
CA GLY A 41 -8.02 -6.14 -6.20
C GLY A 41 -6.53 -6.07 -6.53
N TRP A 42 -5.64 -6.46 -5.61
CA TRP A 42 -4.19 -6.33 -5.75
C TRP A 42 -3.61 -7.01 -7.00
N GLU A 43 -4.23 -8.08 -7.49
CA GLU A 43 -3.80 -8.81 -8.69
C GLU A 43 -3.77 -7.91 -9.94
N GLU A 44 -4.60 -6.87 -9.98
CA GLU A 44 -4.61 -5.90 -11.08
C GLU A 44 -3.49 -4.83 -10.98
N PHE A 45 -2.76 -4.80 -9.86
CA PHE A 45 -1.75 -3.80 -9.54
C PHE A 45 -0.34 -4.42 -9.41
N THR A 46 -0.01 -5.35 -10.30
CA THR A 46 1.34 -5.97 -10.38
C THR A 46 2.48 -4.96 -10.56
N ASN A 47 2.15 -3.75 -10.99
CA ASN A 47 3.07 -2.67 -11.25
C ASN A 47 3.36 -1.80 -10.00
N VAL A 48 2.73 -2.05 -8.86
CA VAL A 48 3.06 -1.42 -7.55
C VAL A 48 4.19 -2.19 -6.88
N ASP A 49 5.12 -1.52 -6.19
CA ASP A 49 6.30 -2.15 -5.60
C ASP A 49 5.97 -2.89 -4.29
N HIS A 50 5.20 -2.26 -3.40
CA HIS A 50 4.82 -2.81 -2.10
C HIS A 50 3.30 -2.67 -1.87
N LEU A 51 2.64 -3.75 -1.47
CA LEU A 51 1.21 -3.80 -1.22
C LEU A 51 0.93 -4.02 0.26
N VAL A 52 0.00 -3.24 0.82
CA VAL A 52 -0.54 -3.40 2.17
C VAL A 52 -1.99 -3.83 2.05
N LEU A 53 -2.27 -5.08 2.39
CA LEU A 53 -3.57 -5.73 2.25
C LEU A 53 -4.19 -5.93 3.63
N GLY A 54 -5.42 -5.45 3.78
CA GLY A 54 -6.11 -5.41 5.07
C GLY A 54 -5.83 -4.13 5.85
N GLU A 55 -6.15 -4.17 7.13
CA GLU A 55 -5.95 -3.05 8.06
C GLU A 55 -4.49 -2.96 8.50
N VAL A 56 -3.98 -1.73 8.59
CA VAL A 56 -2.54 -1.47 8.69
C VAL A 56 -2.03 -1.55 10.12
N GLU A 57 -2.87 -1.39 11.13
CA GLU A 57 -2.51 -1.19 12.53
C GLU A 57 -1.52 -2.23 13.06
N GLU A 58 -1.78 -3.51 12.79
CA GLU A 58 -0.92 -4.62 13.20
C GLU A 58 0.35 -4.74 12.33
N THR A 59 0.27 -4.37 11.05
CA THR A 59 1.40 -4.47 10.11
C THR A 59 2.29 -3.23 10.12
N PHE A 60 1.81 -2.12 10.68
CA PHE A 60 2.48 -0.83 10.66
C PHE A 60 3.85 -0.84 11.34
N PRO A 61 4.05 -1.48 12.51
CA PRO A 61 5.37 -1.56 13.13
C PRO A 61 6.40 -2.23 12.21
N ALA A 62 6.02 -3.35 11.57
CA ALA A 62 6.89 -4.07 10.64
C ALA A 62 7.17 -3.25 9.37
N ILE A 63 6.17 -2.57 8.83
CA ILE A 63 6.34 -1.66 7.68
C ILE A 63 7.34 -0.55 8.03
N VAL A 64 7.24 0.07 9.21
CA VAL A 64 8.14 1.14 9.64
C VAL A 64 9.57 0.64 9.82
N GLU A 65 9.76 -0.55 10.39
CA GLU A 65 11.08 -1.16 10.54
C GLU A 65 11.71 -1.49 9.18
N ASP A 66 10.96 -2.14 8.29
CA ASP A 66 11.42 -2.47 6.95
C ASP A 66 11.69 -1.20 6.12
N LEU A 67 10.90 -0.14 6.30
CA LEU A 67 11.11 1.16 5.66
C LEU A 67 12.43 1.80 6.09
N LYS A 68 12.75 1.76 7.40
CA LYS A 68 14.01 2.28 7.94
C LYS A 68 15.23 1.51 7.44
N ASN A 69 15.08 0.19 7.29
CA ASN A 69 16.15 -0.70 6.84
C ASN A 69 16.29 -0.77 5.31
N GLY A 70 15.34 -0.19 4.56
CA GLY A 70 15.29 -0.30 3.10
C GLY A 70 14.94 -1.70 2.60
N THR A 71 14.23 -2.49 3.42
CA THR A 71 13.91 -3.91 3.20
C THR A 71 12.40 -4.15 3.05
N LEU A 72 11.65 -3.17 2.55
CA LEU A 72 10.21 -3.31 2.34
C LEU A 72 9.87 -4.55 1.52
N LYS A 73 8.92 -5.34 2.03
CA LYS A 73 8.41 -6.56 1.39
C LYS A 73 7.48 -6.22 0.24
N LYS A 74 7.35 -7.13 -0.72
CA LYS A 74 6.37 -7.00 -1.82
C LYS A 74 4.94 -6.85 -1.30
N MET A 75 4.61 -7.56 -0.23
CA MET A 75 3.25 -7.67 0.28
C MET A 75 3.26 -7.80 1.80
N TYR A 76 2.39 -7.03 2.45
CA TYR A 76 2.04 -7.11 3.86
C TYR A 76 0.56 -7.46 3.93
N THR A 77 0.22 -8.53 4.64
CA THR A 77 -1.16 -9.03 4.79
C THR A 77 -1.50 -9.17 6.26
N ASN A 78 -2.74 -8.85 6.60
CA ASN A 78 -3.31 -9.18 7.89
C ASN A 78 -4.79 -9.55 7.72
N ASP A 79 -5.20 -10.63 8.37
CA ASP A 79 -6.58 -11.12 8.34
C ASP A 79 -7.41 -10.61 9.53
N ARG A 80 -6.76 -9.93 10.49
CA ARG A 80 -7.41 -9.38 11.68
C ARG A 80 -7.95 -7.98 11.41
N PHE A 81 -9.24 -7.78 11.67
CA PHE A 81 -9.84 -6.46 11.77
C PHE A 81 -9.68 -5.92 13.20
N PRO A 82 -9.46 -4.61 13.37
CA PRO A 82 -9.42 -4.00 14.69
C PRO A 82 -10.75 -4.24 15.41
N ASP A 83 -10.68 -4.55 16.71
CA ASP A 83 -11.87 -4.69 17.54
C ASP A 83 -12.45 -3.29 17.79
N ILE A 84 -13.73 -3.09 17.51
CA ILE A 84 -14.44 -1.82 17.74
C ILE A 84 -14.46 -1.44 19.22
N LYS A 85 -14.15 -2.38 20.12
CA LYS A 85 -14.02 -2.14 21.57
C LYS A 85 -12.64 -1.62 22.00
N GLU A 86 -11.64 -1.70 21.12
CA GLU A 86 -10.28 -1.23 21.36
C GLU A 86 -10.10 0.14 20.67
N VAL A 87 -10.57 1.22 21.31
CA VAL A 87 -10.38 2.61 20.85
C VAL A 87 -9.89 3.49 21.98
#